data_AF-A0A074L1Y5-F1
#
_entry.id   AF-A0A074L1Y5-F1
#
_cell.length_a   1.000
_cell.length_b   1.000
_cell.length_c   1.000
_cell.angle_alpha   90.00
_cell.angle_beta   90.00
_cell.angle_gamma   90.00
#
_symmetry.space_group_name_H-M   'P 1'
#
loop_
_entity.id
_entity.type
_entity.pdbx_description
1 polymer ?
#
loop_
_entity_poly.entity_id
_entity_poly.type
_entity_poly.pdbx_seq_one_letter_code
_entity_poly.pdbx_strand_id
1 'polypeptide(L)'
;MLQNKNTMKDIYQLPLFKDFDGYSPKYHFFKNSFFGKIHDSLPWDDLVACLPEERSGRGAPCWFGAKGMFALMFLKTYLNISDRQLLERYNTDWALQYFCGKVLAENEQIKDMTIMTRIRA
;
A
#
# COMPACT_ATOMS: atom_id res chain seq x y z
N MET A 1 36.21 33.41 34.40
CA MET A 1 35.07 33.82 33.56
C MET A 1 34.38 32.57 33.05
N LEU A 2 33.07 32.50 33.26
CA LEU A 2 32.19 31.40 32.87
C LEU A 2 32.11 31.28 31.34
N GLN A 3 32.09 30.06 30.83
CA GLN A 3 31.25 29.67 29.69
C GLN A 3 30.83 28.21 29.93
N ASN A 4 29.67 28.08 30.55
CA ASN A 4 28.91 26.87 30.78
C ASN A 4 28.40 26.35 29.43
N LYS A 5 29.00 25.29 28.88
CA LYS A 5 28.42 24.55 27.76
C LYS A 5 27.70 23.34 28.33
N ASN A 6 26.44 23.57 28.69
CA ASN A 6 25.43 22.55 28.83
C ASN A 6 25.46 21.70 27.54
N THR A 7 26.18 20.59 27.58
CA THR A 7 26.10 19.58 26.53
C THR A 7 24.86 18.80 26.89
N MET A 8 23.72 19.30 26.42
CA MET A 8 22.46 18.58 26.38
C MET A 8 22.80 17.16 25.95
N LYS A 9 22.68 16.20 26.88
CA LYS A 9 22.72 14.79 26.53
C LYS A 9 21.69 14.64 25.44
N ASP A 10 22.13 14.39 24.21
CA ASP A 10 21.26 14.00 23.13
C ASP A 10 20.48 12.79 23.65
N ILE A 11 19.24 13.05 24.03
CA ILE A 11 18.29 12.00 24.35
C ILE A 11 18.04 11.37 22.99
N TYR A 12 18.84 10.37 22.65
CA TYR A 12 18.47 9.39 21.65
C TYR A 12 17.16 8.78 22.17
N GLN A 13 16.04 9.35 21.74
CA GLN A 13 14.77 8.66 21.74
C GLN A 13 14.99 7.47 20.82
N LEU A 14 15.51 6.38 21.38
CA LEU A 14 15.45 5.08 20.75
C LEU A 14 13.96 4.90 20.42
N PRO A 15 13.59 4.74 19.13
CA PRO A 15 12.20 4.51 18.81
C PRO A 15 11.77 3.29 19.63
N LEU A 16 10.72 3.48 20.45
CA LEU A 16 10.24 2.49 21.44
C LEU A 16 9.96 1.13 20.78
N PHE A 17 9.76 1.16 19.46
CA PHE A 17 9.74 0.00 18.58
C PHE A 17 10.79 0.24 17.49
N LYS A 18 11.86 -0.57 17.48
CA LYS A 18 12.62 -0.77 16.24
C LYS A 18 11.65 -1.36 15.22
N ASP A 19 11.76 -0.94 13.95
CA ASP A 19 11.11 -1.64 12.86
C ASP A 19 11.55 -3.11 12.93
N PHE A 20 10.61 -3.95 13.36
CA PHE A 20 10.79 -5.37 13.53
C PHE A 20 11.08 -5.93 12.13
N ASP A 21 12.34 -6.25 11.86
CA ASP A 21 12.81 -7.25 10.90
C ASP A 21 12.01 -7.32 9.58
N GLY A 22 11.91 -6.20 8.84
CA GLY A 22 11.23 -6.16 7.53
C GLY A 22 9.72 -6.47 7.56
N TYR A 23 9.15 -6.67 8.76
CA TYR A 23 7.76 -6.96 9.05
C TYR A 23 7.21 -5.83 9.92
N SER A 24 6.61 -4.82 9.30
CA SER A 24 5.98 -3.75 10.07
C SER A 24 4.89 -4.35 10.98
N PRO A 25 4.67 -3.82 12.20
CA PRO A 25 3.55 -4.24 13.05
C PRO A 25 2.20 -4.17 12.30
N LYS A 26 2.04 -3.17 11.41
CA LYS A 26 0.86 -3.04 10.56
C LYS A 26 0.69 -4.25 9.63
N TYR A 27 1.76 -4.75 9.02
CA TYR A 27 1.70 -5.93 8.17
C TYR A 27 1.32 -7.19 8.98
N HIS A 28 1.85 -7.35 10.19
CA HIS A 28 1.41 -8.42 11.09
C HIS A 28 -0.09 -8.34 11.39
N PHE A 29 -0.62 -7.16 11.72
CA PHE A 29 -2.05 -6.99 11.94
C PHE A 29 -2.87 -7.23 10.68
N PHE A 30 -2.41 -6.77 9.52
CA PHE A 30 -3.04 -7.05 8.24
C PHE A 30 -3.16 -8.56 8.02
N LYS A 31 -2.06 -9.32 8.12
CA LYS A 31 -2.03 -10.77 7.89
C LYS A 31 -2.95 -11.55 8.83
N ASN A 32 -3.08 -11.10 10.08
CA ASN A 32 -3.94 -11.74 11.07
C ASN A 32 -5.42 -11.30 10.97
N SER A 33 -5.71 -10.20 10.30
CA SER A 33 -7.07 -9.73 10.06
C SER A 33 -7.83 -10.64 9.10
N PHE A 34 -9.17 -10.59 9.14
CA PHE A 34 -10.02 -11.22 8.13
C PHE A 34 -9.64 -10.78 6.71
N PHE A 35 -9.23 -9.52 6.58
CA PHE A 35 -8.88 -8.91 5.31
C PHE A 35 -7.58 -9.50 4.72
N GLY A 36 -6.56 -9.76 5.56
CA GLY A 36 -5.35 -10.48 5.16
C GLY A 36 -5.61 -11.95 4.85
N LYS A 37 -6.53 -12.60 5.57
CA LYS A 37 -6.93 -13.99 5.28
C LYS A 37 -7.63 -14.11 3.92
N ILE A 38 -8.49 -13.16 3.55
CA ILE A 38 -9.07 -13.09 2.20
C ILE A 38 -7.95 -12.95 1.18
N HIS A 39 -7.03 -12.00 1.40
CA HIS A 39 -5.90 -11.80 0.49
C HIS A 39 -5.11 -13.09 0.26
N ASP A 40 -4.80 -13.83 1.32
CA ASP A 40 -4.01 -15.06 1.23
C ASP A 40 -4.74 -16.22 0.57
N SER A 41 -6.08 -16.20 0.56
CA SER A 41 -6.90 -17.22 -0.10
C SER A 41 -7.03 -17.03 -1.61
N LEU A 42 -6.65 -15.86 -2.14
CA LEU A 42 -6.80 -15.55 -3.56
C LEU A 42 -5.63 -16.15 -4.37
N PRO A 43 -5.92 -16.82 -5.50
CA PRO A 43 -4.90 -17.42 -6.36
C PRO A 43 -4.24 -16.35 -7.26
N TRP A 44 -3.42 -15.48 -6.65
CA TRP A 44 -2.87 -14.30 -7.33
C TRP A 44 -2.10 -14.61 -8.60
N ASP A 45 -1.29 -15.66 -8.60
CA ASP A 45 -0.46 -16.02 -9.76
C ASP A 45 -1.33 -16.52 -10.92
N ASP A 46 -2.34 -17.34 -10.64
CA ASP A 46 -3.28 -17.82 -11.65
C ASP A 46 -4.12 -16.67 -12.23
N LEU A 47 -4.53 -15.71 -11.38
CA LEU A 47 -5.26 -14.52 -11.81
C LEU A 47 -4.41 -13.67 -12.76
N VAL A 48 -3.14 -13.43 -12.41
CA VAL A 48 -2.22 -12.66 -13.26
C VAL A 48 -1.89 -13.40 -14.55
N ALA A 49 -1.77 -14.74 -14.52
CA ALA A 49 -1.55 -15.55 -15.70
C ALA A 49 -2.72 -15.48 -16.71
N CYS A 50 -3.93 -15.11 -16.27
CA CYS A 50 -5.07 -14.87 -17.15
C CYS A 50 -5.02 -13.53 -17.89
N LEU A 51 -4.13 -12.61 -17.50
CA LEU A 51 -4.01 -11.32 -18.17
C LEU A 51 -3.21 -11.46 -19.48
N PRO A 52 -3.55 -10.67 -20.51
CA PRO A 52 -2.69 -10.57 -21.68
C PRO A 52 -1.31 -10.05 -21.27
N GLU A 53 -0.27 -10.43 -22.03
CA GLU A 53 1.07 -9.90 -21.81
C GLU A 53 1.05 -8.37 -21.74
N GLU A 54 1.77 -7.83 -20.74
CA GLU A 54 1.85 -6.38 -20.55
C GLU A 54 2.36 -5.75 -21.85
N ARG A 55 1.54 -4.90 -22.45
CA ARG A 55 1.95 -4.12 -23.61
C ARG A 55 3.03 -3.16 -23.13
N SER A 56 4.29 -3.42 -23.48
CA SER A 56 5.42 -2.55 -23.21
C SER A 56 5.33 -1.27 -24.07
N GLY A 57 4.36 -0.40 -23.74
CA GLY A 57 4.21 0.91 -24.32
C GLY A 57 5.08 1.94 -23.60
N ARG A 58 5.43 3.03 -24.30
CA ARG A 58 6.09 4.22 -23.72
C ARG A 58 5.12 5.07 -22.88
N GLY A 59 4.35 4.43 -22.01
CA GLY A 59 3.39 5.07 -21.11
C GLY A 59 4.03 5.47 -19.78
N ALA A 60 3.36 6.34 -19.03
CA ALA A 60 3.74 6.62 -17.66
C ALA A 60 3.67 5.32 -16.82
N PRO A 61 4.64 5.08 -15.92
CA PRO A 61 4.65 3.89 -15.08
C PRO A 61 3.36 3.82 -14.24
N CYS A 62 2.74 2.65 -14.20
CA CYS A 62 1.56 2.43 -13.39
C CYS A 62 1.94 2.36 -11.90
N TRP A 63 1.07 2.88 -11.03
CA TRP A 63 1.21 2.76 -9.57
C TRP A 63 1.16 1.31 -9.07
N PHE A 64 0.50 0.42 -9.82
CA PHE A 64 0.26 -0.96 -9.45
C PHE A 64 0.68 -1.89 -10.59
N GLY A 65 1.31 -3.00 -10.24
CA GLY A 65 1.43 -4.15 -11.15
C GLY A 65 0.13 -4.94 -11.24
N ALA A 66 0.10 -5.97 -12.07
CA ALA A 66 -1.06 -6.82 -12.32
C ALA A 66 -1.81 -7.31 -11.05
N LYS A 67 -1.09 -7.81 -10.04
CA LYS A 67 -1.70 -8.23 -8.75
C LYS A 67 -2.40 -7.08 -8.05
N GLY A 68 -1.76 -5.92 -7.97
CA GLY A 68 -2.32 -4.72 -7.36
C GLY A 68 -3.55 -4.20 -8.09
N MET A 69 -3.58 -4.33 -9.43
CA MET A 69 -4.75 -3.98 -10.23
C MET A 69 -5.95 -4.89 -9.91
N PHE A 70 -5.76 -6.20 -9.87
CA PHE A 70 -6.80 -7.13 -9.42
C PHE A 70 -7.26 -6.84 -8.00
N ALA A 71 -6.31 -6.60 -7.09
CA ALA A 71 -6.61 -6.27 -5.70
C ALA A 71 -7.50 -5.03 -5.58
N LEU A 72 -7.25 -3.98 -6.37
CA LEU A 72 -8.12 -2.80 -6.46
C LEU A 72 -9.52 -3.15 -6.98
N MET A 73 -9.65 -4.04 -7.97
CA MET A 73 -10.94 -4.50 -8.46
C MET A 73 -11.72 -5.28 -7.38
N PHE A 74 -11.06 -6.18 -6.66
CA PHE A 74 -11.66 -6.89 -5.52
C PHE A 74 -12.11 -5.92 -4.43
N LEU A 75 -11.26 -4.96 -4.08
CA LEU A 75 -11.55 -3.96 -3.07
C LEU A 75 -12.77 -3.12 -3.39
N LYS A 76 -12.88 -2.66 -4.64
CA LYS A 76 -14.05 -1.89 -5.08
C LYS A 76 -15.34 -2.67 -4.86
N THR A 77 -15.36 -3.93 -5.30
CA THR A 77 -16.53 -4.80 -5.20
C THR A 77 -16.83 -5.15 -3.75
N TYR A 78 -15.81 -5.48 -2.96
CA TYR A 78 -15.95 -5.84 -1.54
C TYR A 78 -16.48 -4.69 -0.69
N LEU A 79 -15.98 -3.46 -0.93
CA LEU A 79 -16.41 -2.28 -0.19
C LEU A 79 -17.70 -1.65 -0.73
N ASN A 80 -18.10 -2.00 -1.96
CA ASN A 80 -19.24 -1.44 -2.67
C ASN A 80 -19.20 0.11 -2.74
N ILE A 81 -18.07 0.65 -3.19
CA ILE A 81 -17.81 2.10 -3.27
C ILE A 81 -17.45 2.54 -4.70
N SER A 82 -17.54 3.86 -4.93
CA SER A 82 -17.09 4.47 -6.19
C SER A 82 -15.57 4.43 -6.36
N ASP A 83 -15.10 4.60 -7.59
CA ASP A 83 -13.65 4.67 -7.90
C ASP A 83 -12.95 5.80 -7.13
N ARG A 84 -13.62 6.94 -6.99
CA ARG A 84 -13.12 8.09 -6.23
C ARG A 84 -12.99 7.76 -4.74
N GLN A 85 -14.04 7.20 -4.14
CA GLN A 85 -14.02 6.83 -2.73
C GLN A 85 -12.96 5.76 -2.44
N LEU A 86 -12.76 4.82 -3.37
CA LEU A 86 -11.71 3.81 -3.24
C LEU A 86 -10.32 4.46 -3.23
N LEU A 87 -10.07 5.45 -4.09
CA LEU A 87 -8.78 6.14 -4.11
C LEU A 87 -8.55 6.99 -2.85
N GLU A 88 -9.57 7.73 -2.40
CA GLU A 88 -9.52 8.50 -1.16
C GLU A 88 -9.24 7.60 0.05
N ARG A 89 -9.89 6.44 0.11
CA ARG A 89 -9.66 5.45 1.16
C ARG A 89 -8.29 4.79 1.05
N TYR A 90 -7.83 4.46 -0.17
CA TYR A 90 -6.50 3.91 -0.39
C TYR A 90 -5.39 4.82 0.14
N ASN A 91 -5.51 6.12 -0.07
CA ASN A 91 -4.54 7.11 0.42
C ASN A 91 -4.48 7.22 1.96
N THR A 92 -5.48 6.71 2.68
CA THR A 92 -5.61 6.87 4.15
C THR A 92 -5.57 5.55 4.92
N ASP A 93 -5.93 4.45 4.28
CA ASP A 93 -6.10 3.13 4.90
C ASP A 93 -4.93 2.20 4.52
N TRP A 94 -4.02 2.01 5.47
CA TRP A 94 -2.84 1.15 5.30
C TRP A 94 -3.20 -0.31 5.03
N ALA A 95 -4.37 -0.80 5.47
CA ALA A 95 -4.76 -2.19 5.23
C ALA A 95 -5.09 -2.41 3.75
N LEU A 96 -5.75 -1.43 3.09
CA LEU A 96 -5.99 -1.47 1.65
C LEU A 96 -4.68 -1.41 0.87
N GLN A 97 -3.72 -0.60 1.34
CA GLN A 97 -2.39 -0.51 0.72
C GLN A 97 -1.62 -1.83 0.77
N TYR A 98 -1.66 -2.54 1.91
CA TYR A 98 -1.07 -3.88 2.00
C TYR A 98 -1.80 -4.89 1.13
N PHE A 99 -3.13 -4.82 1.05
CA PHE A 99 -3.91 -5.72 0.19
C PHE A 99 -3.58 -5.55 -1.30
N CYS A 100 -3.25 -4.33 -1.74
CA CYS A 100 -2.78 -4.08 -3.10
C CYS A 100 -1.27 -4.30 -3.29
N GLY A 101 -0.54 -4.62 -2.23
CA GLY A 101 0.92 -4.81 -2.28
C GLY A 101 1.72 -3.52 -2.50
N LYS A 102 1.14 -2.33 -2.30
CA LYS A 102 1.82 -1.04 -2.52
C LYS A 102 1.58 -0.06 -1.38
N VAL A 103 2.45 -0.08 -0.38
CA VAL A 103 2.42 0.91 0.71
C VAL A 103 2.92 2.25 0.19
N LEU A 104 2.20 3.32 0.50
CA LEU A 104 2.58 4.69 0.18
C LEU A 104 3.53 5.22 1.26
N ALA A 105 4.53 6.00 0.86
CA ALA A 105 5.31 6.78 1.82
C ALA A 105 4.45 7.86 2.48
N GLU A 106 4.89 8.40 3.62
CA GLU A 106 4.13 9.40 4.39
C GLU A 106 3.77 10.67 3.60
N ASN A 107 4.58 11.00 2.59
CA ASN A 107 4.40 12.14 1.70
C ASN A 107 3.84 11.77 0.32
N GLU A 108 3.46 10.51 0.09
CA GLU A 108 2.91 10.03 -1.17
C GLU A 108 1.38 9.96 -1.13
N GLN A 109 0.75 10.42 -2.22
CA GLN A 109 -0.69 10.25 -2.44
C GLN A 109 -0.95 10.02 -3.92
N ILE A 110 -1.82 9.06 -4.21
CA ILE A 110 -2.29 8.82 -5.57
C ILE A 110 -3.44 9.78 -5.85
N LYS A 111 -3.21 10.71 -6.78
CA LYS A 111 -4.20 11.71 -7.22
C LYS A 111 -4.87 11.37 -8.55
N ASP A 112 -4.33 10.39 -9.25
CA ASP A 112 -4.83 9.98 -10.56
C ASP A 112 -6.13 9.16 -10.44
N MET A 113 -7.25 9.84 -10.66
CA MET A 113 -8.59 9.23 -10.62
C MET A 113 -8.87 8.30 -11.80
N THR A 114 -8.07 8.34 -12.87
CA THR A 114 -8.29 7.53 -14.08
C THR A 114 -7.67 6.13 -13.95
N ILE A 115 -6.99 5.86 -12.85
CA ILE A 115 -6.35 4.57 -12.57
C ILE A 115 -7.31 3.38 -12.68
N MET A 116 -8.51 3.50 -12.09
CA MET A 116 -9.53 2.46 -12.13
C MET A 116 -10.10 2.25 -13.53
N THR A 117 -10.12 3.30 -14.34
CA THR A 117 -10.55 3.21 -15.74
C THR A 117 -9.54 2.44 -16.56
N ARG A 118 -8.24 2.72 -16.38
CA ARG A 118 -7.16 2.02 -17.11
C ARG A 118 -7.05 0.55 -16.75
N ILE A 119 -7.40 0.17 -15.51
CA ILE A 119 -7.42 -1.24 -15.09
C ILE A 119 -8.50 -2.05 -15.82
N ARG A 120 -9.58 -1.40 -16.29
CA ARG A 120 -10.70 -2.08 -16.95
C ARG A 120 -10.65 -2.02 -18.48
N ALA A 121 -9.73 -1.25 -19.05
CA ALA A 121 -9.60 -1.00 -20.48
C ALA A 121 -8.70 -2.05 -21.13
#